data_AF-A0A8J8FIF5-F1
#
_entry.id   AF-A0A8J8FIF5-F1
#
_cell.length_a   1.000
_cell.length_b   1.000
_cell.length_c   1.000
_cell.angle_alpha   90.00
_cell.angle_beta   90.00
_cell.angle_gamma   90.00
#
_symmetry.space_group_name_H-M   'P 1'
#
loop_
_entity.id
_entity.type
_entity.pdbx_description
1 polymer ?
#
loop_
_entity_poly.entity_id
_entity_poly.type
_entity_poly.pdbx_seq_one_letter_code
_entity_poly.pdbx_strand_id
1 'polypeptide(L)'
;MTSTAIFRQILSAIVAMSLLLVLFYITYKKSPEFENQLSVLSKQVSTLNLQINQSIFLHQFGIEKNNDQLTRLVLKLAENQQQLKHVKKTIQALNNDSIIQLLDLLEQQLTEKNQLIEDYKSHHAIYNNSLYFFQKLLKKTSSNPILDASIKIQAHRLQSALFQNIHQNTPLSSVLVNNNIATLQKTSATVLSNNDPQLESLIQHAKLLLSYGNDAKESVIKITNPQTVFLTERLEDAITQHYLLEHKKS
;
A
#
# COMPACT_ATOMS: atom_id res chain seq x y z
N MET A 1 -24.82 73.93 17.80
CA MET A 1 -23.42 73.42 17.82
C MET A 1 -23.31 71.89 17.92
N THR A 2 -24.40 71.12 17.87
CA THR A 2 -24.39 69.65 18.03
C THR A 2 -24.25 68.86 16.72
N SER A 3 -24.69 69.42 15.59
CA SER A 3 -24.72 68.74 14.28
C SER A 3 -23.32 68.36 13.75
N THR A 4 -22.31 69.22 13.95
CA THR A 4 -20.94 68.97 13.49
C THR A 4 -20.22 67.89 14.29
N ALA A 5 -20.53 67.74 15.58
CA ALA A 5 -19.96 66.71 16.43
C ALA A 5 -20.49 65.32 16.05
N ILE A 6 -21.80 65.20 15.79
CA ILE A 6 -22.44 63.96 15.35
C ILE A 6 -21.91 63.53 13.97
N PHE A 7 -21.76 64.49 13.04
CA PHE A 7 -21.21 64.20 11.71
C PHE A 7 -19.76 63.68 11.77
N ARG A 8 -18.91 64.26 12.63
CA ARG A 8 -17.53 63.78 12.85
C ARG A 8 -17.49 62.38 13.44
N GLN A 9 -18.38 62.07 14.39
CA GLN A 9 -18.48 60.73 14.96
C GLN A 9 -18.87 59.68 13.91
N ILE A 10 -19.90 59.97 13.10
CA ILE A 10 -20.33 59.09 12.00
C ILE A 10 -19.19 58.86 11.01
N LEU A 11 -18.51 59.93 10.58
CA LEU A 11 -17.39 59.82 9.64
C LEU A 11 -16.24 58.98 10.22
N SER A 12 -15.90 59.18 11.50
CA SER A 12 -14.86 58.41 12.19
C SER A 12 -15.22 56.92 12.29
N ALA A 13 -16.49 56.60 12.53
CA ALA A 13 -16.96 55.22 12.61
C ALA A 13 -16.90 54.53 11.24
N ILE A 14 -17.28 55.23 10.17
CA ILE A 14 -17.17 54.70 8.79
C ILE A 14 -15.72 54.43 8.42
N VAL A 15 -14.80 55.35 8.73
CA VAL A 15 -13.37 55.17 8.47
C VAL A 15 -12.80 54.00 9.27
N ALA A 16 -13.14 53.89 10.56
CA ALA A 16 -12.70 52.78 11.41
C ALA A 16 -13.24 51.44 10.90
N MET A 17 -14.51 51.38 10.50
CA MET A 17 -15.14 50.17 9.94
C MET A 17 -14.49 49.76 8.61
N SER A 18 -14.19 50.74 7.75
CA SER A 18 -13.50 50.51 6.48
C SER A 18 -12.08 49.99 6.71
N LEU A 19 -11.36 50.55 7.68
CA LEU A 19 -10.02 50.09 8.07
C LEU A 19 -10.05 48.67 8.61
N LEU A 20 -11.05 48.34 9.44
CA LEU A 20 -11.27 46.99 9.96
C LEU A 20 -11.57 45.99 8.85
N LEU A 21 -12.43 46.35 7.89
CA LEU A 21 -12.72 45.50 6.73
C LEU A 21 -11.48 45.25 5.87
N VAL A 22 -10.66 46.29 5.65
CA VAL A 22 -9.39 46.17 4.91
C VAL A 22 -8.38 45.30 5.67
N LEU A 23 -8.21 45.52 6.98
CA LEU A 23 -7.33 44.70 7.81
C LEU A 23 -7.79 43.24 7.85
N PHE A 24 -9.11 43.01 7.99
CA PHE A 24 -9.69 41.67 7.96
C PHE A 24 -9.46 41.01 6.60
N TYR A 25 -9.69 41.72 5.50
CA TYR A 25 -9.46 41.22 4.14
C TYR A 25 -7.97 40.89 3.89
N ILE A 26 -7.05 41.76 4.31
CA ILE A 26 -5.60 41.52 4.17
C ILE A 26 -5.14 40.34 5.03
N THR A 27 -5.66 40.22 6.26
CA THR A 27 -5.30 39.13 7.18
C THR A 27 -5.88 37.80 6.72
N TYR A 28 -7.13 37.79 6.24
CA TYR A 28 -7.79 36.59 5.72
C TYR A 28 -7.12 36.08 4.43
N LYS A 29 -6.70 37.00 3.55
CA LYS A 29 -5.94 36.66 2.32
C LYS A 29 -4.56 36.06 2.61
N LYS A 30 -3.99 36.32 3.80
CA LYS A 30 -2.68 35.82 4.22
C LYS A 30 -2.73 34.55 5.07
N SER A 31 -3.89 33.92 5.26
CA SER A 31 -4.00 32.71 6.07
C SER A 31 -3.25 31.55 5.38
N PRO A 32 -2.15 31.02 5.95
CA PRO A 32 -1.40 29.90 5.37
C PRO A 32 -2.10 28.55 5.61
N GLU A 33 -3.43 28.57 5.72
CA GLU A 33 -4.26 27.45 6.12
C GLU A 33 -4.19 26.33 5.08
N PHE A 34 -4.10 26.68 3.79
CA PHE A 34 -3.97 25.67 2.74
C PHE A 34 -2.58 25.04 2.71
N GLU A 35 -1.49 25.80 2.89
CA GLU A 35 -0.13 25.26 2.95
C GLU A 35 0.04 24.37 4.17
N ASN A 36 -0.49 24.78 5.32
CA ASN A 36 -0.47 23.96 6.52
C ASN A 36 -1.28 22.67 6.32
N GLN A 37 -2.49 22.77 5.78
CA GLN A 37 -3.33 21.60 5.51
C GLN A 37 -2.64 20.63 4.54
N LEU A 38 -2.06 21.16 3.45
CA LEU A 38 -1.36 20.35 2.46
C LEU A 38 -0.08 19.71 3.05
N SER A 39 0.69 20.44 3.86
CA SER A 39 1.87 19.92 4.56
C SER A 39 1.49 18.81 5.53
N VAL A 40 0.43 18.98 6.31
CA VAL A 40 -0.10 17.97 7.23
C VAL A 40 -0.53 16.72 6.46
N LEU A 41 -1.30 16.88 5.38
CA LEU A 41 -1.75 15.76 4.55
C LEU A 41 -0.58 15.00 3.92
N SER A 42 0.44 15.72 3.40
CA SER A 42 1.65 15.10 2.83
C SER A 42 2.39 14.24 3.87
N LYS A 43 2.59 14.78 5.08
CA LYS A 43 3.23 14.05 6.19
C LYS A 43 2.44 12.83 6.61
N GLN A 44 1.12 12.93 6.67
CA GLN A 44 0.26 11.80 7.00
C GLN A 44 0.33 10.72 5.92
N VAL A 45 0.36 11.10 4.62
CA VAL A 45 0.56 10.14 3.51
C VAL A 45 1.92 9.43 3.65
N SER A 46 2.99 10.17 3.91
CA SER A 46 4.33 9.59 4.12
C SER A 46 4.35 8.62 5.32
N THR A 47 3.72 9.00 6.43
CA THR A 47 3.61 8.15 7.63
C THR A 47 2.82 6.88 7.35
N LEU A 48 1.66 7.00 6.69
CA LEU A 48 0.83 5.85 6.31
C LEU A 48 1.58 4.93 5.34
N ASN A 49 2.33 5.50 4.39
CA ASN A 49 3.17 4.75 3.47
C ASN A 49 4.20 3.88 4.21
N LEU A 50 4.87 4.43 5.23
CA LEU A 50 5.80 3.68 6.07
C LEU A 50 5.10 2.56 6.86
N GLN A 51 3.95 2.86 7.47
CA GLN A 51 3.18 1.87 8.24
C GLN A 51 2.66 0.72 7.35
N ILE A 52 2.22 1.04 6.13
CA ILE A 52 1.80 0.04 5.13
C ILE A 52 2.99 -0.83 4.74
N ASN A 53 4.14 -0.23 4.42
CA ASN A 53 5.34 -0.98 4.06
C ASN A 53 5.74 -1.93 5.20
N GLN A 54 5.71 -1.45 6.45
CA GLN A 54 5.98 -2.28 7.62
C GLN A 54 5.00 -3.45 7.74
N SER A 55 3.69 -3.22 7.60
CA SER A 55 2.68 -4.28 7.68
C SER A 55 2.84 -5.32 6.55
N ILE A 56 3.16 -4.87 5.33
CA ILE A 56 3.49 -5.77 4.20
C ILE A 56 4.70 -6.66 4.53
N PHE A 57 5.76 -6.10 5.15
CA PHE A 57 6.89 -6.92 5.59
C PHE A 57 6.49 -7.92 6.70
N LEU A 58 5.68 -7.51 7.68
CA LEU A 58 5.20 -8.41 8.73
C LEU A 58 4.38 -9.59 8.15
N HIS A 59 3.57 -9.34 7.13
CA HIS A 59 2.86 -10.39 6.38
C HIS A 59 3.84 -11.30 5.62
N GLN A 60 4.79 -10.72 4.91
CA GLN A 60 5.80 -11.46 4.14
C GLN A 60 6.62 -12.43 5.01
N PHE A 61 6.92 -12.04 6.26
CA PHE A 61 7.62 -12.89 7.23
C PHE A 61 6.69 -13.81 8.04
N GLY A 62 5.39 -13.82 7.75
CA GLY A 62 4.41 -14.67 8.43
C GLY A 62 4.13 -14.29 9.89
N ILE A 63 4.51 -13.09 10.32
CA ILE A 63 4.27 -12.56 11.66
C ILE A 63 2.80 -12.16 11.80
N GLU A 64 2.28 -11.42 10.82
CA GLU A 64 0.86 -11.08 10.72
C GLU A 64 0.17 -12.02 9.71
N LYS A 65 -0.89 -12.71 10.15
CA LYS A 65 -1.66 -13.64 9.29
C LYS A 65 -2.96 -13.05 8.75
N ASN A 66 -3.44 -11.97 9.37
CA ASN A 66 -4.72 -11.35 9.05
C ASN A 66 -4.50 -9.95 8.47
N ASN A 67 -5.12 -9.69 7.32
CA ASN A 67 -5.02 -8.43 6.58
C ASN A 67 -5.81 -7.26 7.21
N ASP A 68 -6.45 -7.41 8.37
CA ASP A 68 -7.26 -6.35 9.00
C ASP A 68 -6.46 -5.07 9.24
N GLN A 69 -5.24 -5.17 9.78
CA GLN A 69 -4.40 -4.00 10.03
C GLN A 69 -4.04 -3.29 8.72
N LEU A 70 -3.56 -4.04 7.73
CA LEU A 70 -3.24 -3.53 6.41
C LEU A 70 -4.46 -2.86 5.76
N THR A 71 -5.64 -3.48 5.86
CA THR A 71 -6.90 -2.96 5.32
C THR A 71 -7.25 -1.61 5.96
N ARG A 72 -7.13 -1.48 7.28
CA ARG A 72 -7.36 -0.18 7.96
C ARG A 72 -6.38 0.89 7.49
N LEU A 73 -5.11 0.54 7.29
CA LEU A 73 -4.09 1.48 6.82
C LEU A 73 -4.38 1.97 5.39
N VAL A 74 -4.79 1.06 4.49
CA VAL A 74 -5.19 1.38 3.12
C VAL A 74 -6.43 2.29 3.10
N LEU A 75 -7.43 2.02 3.96
CA LEU A 75 -8.62 2.87 4.07
C LEU A 75 -8.25 4.30 4.51
N LYS A 76 -7.38 4.46 5.52
CA LYS A 76 -6.87 5.77 5.92
C LYS A 76 -6.09 6.47 4.81
N LEU A 77 -5.31 5.71 4.03
CA LEU A 77 -4.59 6.28 2.88
C LEU A 77 -5.56 6.78 1.81
N ALA A 78 -6.63 6.04 1.54
CA ALA A 78 -7.68 6.44 0.62
C ALA A 78 -8.45 7.69 1.10
N GLU A 79 -8.73 7.80 2.41
CA GLU A 79 -9.30 9.00 3.03
C GLU A 79 -8.39 10.22 2.82
N ASN A 80 -7.09 10.07 3.09
CA ASN A 80 -6.10 11.13 2.86
C ASN A 80 -5.99 11.50 1.37
N GLN A 81 -6.07 10.53 0.47
CA GLN A 81 -6.09 10.77 -0.97
C GLN A 81 -7.33 11.61 -1.36
N GLN A 82 -8.51 11.32 -0.81
CA GLN A 82 -9.72 12.13 -1.05
C GLN A 82 -9.56 13.56 -0.52
N GLN A 83 -8.97 13.72 0.67
CA GLN A 83 -8.69 15.05 1.23
C GLN A 83 -7.70 15.84 0.37
N LEU A 84 -6.65 15.20 -0.15
CA LEU A 84 -5.71 15.82 -1.10
C LEU A 84 -6.42 16.28 -2.37
N LYS A 85 -7.35 15.49 -2.94
CA LYS A 85 -8.16 15.89 -4.10
C LYS A 85 -9.01 17.14 -3.81
N HIS A 86 -9.57 17.24 -2.60
CA HIS A 86 -10.33 18.41 -2.19
C HIS A 86 -9.44 19.66 -2.10
N VAL A 87 -8.28 19.54 -1.45
CA VAL A 87 -7.31 20.65 -1.33
C VAL A 87 -6.78 21.07 -2.70
N LYS A 88 -6.54 20.12 -3.61
CA LYS A 88 -6.10 20.40 -4.99
C LYS A 88 -7.07 21.33 -5.74
N LYS A 89 -8.38 21.15 -5.58
CA LYS A 89 -9.39 22.04 -6.20
C LYS A 89 -9.26 23.48 -5.71
N THR A 90 -8.92 23.67 -4.45
CA THR A 90 -8.65 25.00 -3.86
C THR A 90 -7.36 25.60 -4.42
N ILE A 91 -6.30 24.80 -4.59
CA ILE A 91 -5.01 25.26 -5.13
C ILE A 91 -5.07 25.60 -6.62
N GLN A 92 -5.93 24.91 -7.39
CA GLN A 92 -6.16 25.26 -8.80
C GLN A 92 -6.63 26.71 -8.97
N ALA A 93 -7.35 27.27 -8.01
CA ALA A 93 -7.74 28.69 -8.02
C ALA A 93 -6.55 29.65 -7.78
N LEU A 94 -5.45 29.16 -7.21
CA LEU A 94 -4.24 29.92 -6.90
C LEU A 94 -3.16 29.82 -8.01
N ASN A 95 -3.42 29.08 -9.09
CA ASN A 95 -2.53 28.91 -10.25
C ASN A 95 -1.08 28.48 -9.90
N ASN A 96 -0.91 27.56 -8.93
CA ASN A 96 0.40 26.99 -8.62
C ASN A 96 0.63 25.67 -9.36
N ASP A 97 1.05 25.76 -10.62
CA ASP A 97 1.22 24.60 -11.52
C ASP A 97 2.19 23.55 -10.99
N SER A 98 3.25 23.95 -10.28
CA SER A 98 4.24 23.03 -9.71
C SER A 98 3.62 22.13 -8.63
N ILE A 99 2.89 22.71 -7.68
CA ILE A 99 2.21 21.95 -6.63
C ILE A 99 1.11 21.06 -7.23
N ILE A 100 0.38 21.56 -8.22
CA ILE A 100 -0.68 20.80 -8.90
C ILE A 100 -0.09 19.56 -9.61
N GLN A 101 1.01 19.71 -10.34
CA GLN A 101 1.68 18.58 -11.02
C GLN A 101 2.19 17.53 -10.01
N LEU A 102 2.78 17.95 -8.90
CA LEU A 102 3.24 17.03 -7.86
C LEU A 102 2.08 16.29 -7.19
N LEU A 103 0.96 16.98 -6.96
CA LEU A 103 -0.26 16.36 -6.46
C LEU A 103 -0.84 15.33 -7.43
N ASP A 104 -0.83 15.61 -8.73
CA ASP A 104 -1.27 14.66 -9.77
C ASP A 104 -0.42 13.40 -9.78
N LEU A 105 0.90 13.55 -9.74
CA LEU A 105 1.83 12.42 -9.68
C LEU A 105 1.65 11.61 -8.39
N LEU A 106 1.48 12.29 -7.25
CA LEU A 106 1.23 11.64 -5.97
C LEU A 106 -0.10 10.87 -6.00
N GLU A 107 -1.18 11.45 -6.52
CA GLU A 107 -2.48 10.80 -6.63
C GLU A 107 -2.43 9.55 -7.51
N GLN A 108 -1.73 9.63 -8.65
CA GLN A 108 -1.50 8.48 -9.52
C GLN A 108 -0.74 7.37 -8.78
N GLN A 109 0.36 7.73 -8.11
CA GLN A 109 1.18 6.78 -7.37
C GLN A 109 0.40 6.10 -6.24
N LEU A 110 -0.42 6.86 -5.50
CA LEU A 110 -1.25 6.32 -4.43
C LEU A 110 -2.32 5.35 -4.96
N THR A 111 -2.89 5.66 -6.13
CA THR A 111 -3.87 4.78 -6.79
C THR A 111 -3.23 3.46 -7.23
N GLU A 112 -2.07 3.53 -7.88
CA GLU A 112 -1.30 2.34 -8.27
C GLU A 112 -0.91 1.50 -7.06
N LYS A 113 -0.40 2.15 -6.00
CA LYS A 113 -0.03 1.47 -4.76
C LYS A 113 -1.24 0.77 -4.11
N ASN A 114 -2.40 1.41 -4.07
CA ASN A 114 -3.61 0.80 -3.53
C ASN A 114 -4.01 -0.46 -4.31
N GLN A 115 -3.97 -0.40 -5.65
CA GLN A 115 -4.24 -1.57 -6.48
C GLN A 115 -3.25 -2.72 -6.19
N LEU A 116 -1.95 -2.41 -6.13
CA LEU A 116 -0.92 -3.39 -5.81
C LEU A 116 -1.13 -4.05 -4.44
N ILE A 117 -1.62 -3.29 -3.45
CA ILE A 117 -1.92 -3.82 -2.11
C ILE A 117 -3.15 -4.74 -2.14
N GLU A 118 -4.20 -4.41 -2.89
CA GLU A 118 -5.36 -5.29 -3.04
C GLU A 118 -5.01 -6.60 -3.75
N ASP A 119 -4.20 -6.53 -4.80
CA ASP A 119 -3.68 -7.72 -5.50
C ASP A 119 -2.82 -8.56 -4.54
N TYR A 120 -1.94 -7.91 -3.76
CA TYR A 120 -1.14 -8.58 -2.73
C TYR A 120 -2.01 -9.28 -1.68
N LYS A 121 -3.05 -8.63 -1.16
CA LYS A 121 -3.96 -9.23 -0.17
C LYS A 121 -4.63 -10.48 -0.71
N SER A 122 -5.08 -10.43 -1.97
CA SER A 122 -5.68 -11.57 -2.66
C SER A 122 -4.69 -12.73 -2.81
N HIS A 123 -3.51 -12.45 -3.36
CA HIS A 123 -2.44 -13.44 -3.55
C HIS A 123 -1.96 -14.06 -2.23
N HIS A 124 -1.77 -13.24 -1.21
CA HIS A 124 -1.38 -13.68 0.13
C HIS A 124 -2.45 -14.57 0.78
N ALA A 125 -3.74 -14.27 0.58
CA ALA A 125 -4.83 -15.12 1.06
C ALA A 125 -4.83 -16.50 0.35
N ILE A 126 -4.64 -16.53 -0.96
CA ILE A 126 -4.54 -17.78 -1.73
C ILE A 126 -3.33 -18.60 -1.28
N TYR A 127 -2.18 -17.95 -1.06
CA TYR A 127 -0.97 -18.58 -0.54
C TYR A 127 -1.22 -19.21 0.84
N ASN A 128 -1.78 -18.47 1.79
CA ASN A 128 -2.04 -18.96 3.14
C ASN A 128 -3.04 -20.12 3.18
N ASN A 129 -4.12 -20.02 2.37
CA ASN A 129 -5.08 -21.10 2.23
C ASN A 129 -4.42 -22.35 1.63
N SER A 130 -3.62 -22.17 0.57
CA SER A 130 -2.89 -23.27 -0.05
C SER A 130 -1.88 -23.91 0.89
N LEU A 131 -1.22 -23.13 1.75
CA LEU A 131 -0.29 -23.64 2.76
C LEU A 131 -1.01 -24.53 3.78
N TYR A 132 -2.16 -24.06 4.28
CA TYR A 132 -2.98 -24.82 5.21
C TYR A 132 -3.45 -26.15 4.61
N PHE A 133 -4.02 -26.13 3.40
CA PHE A 133 -4.50 -27.34 2.74
C PHE A 133 -3.35 -28.28 2.37
N PHE A 134 -2.23 -27.76 1.87
CA PHE A 134 -1.03 -28.54 1.57
C PHE A 134 -0.55 -29.31 2.79
N GLN A 135 -0.40 -28.66 3.95
CA GLN A 135 0.03 -29.32 5.18
C GLN A 135 -0.94 -30.43 5.63
N LYS A 136 -2.26 -30.17 5.50
CA LYS A 136 -3.30 -31.14 5.83
C LYS A 136 -3.27 -32.36 4.89
N LEU A 137 -3.13 -32.14 3.59
CA LEU A 137 -3.03 -33.19 2.56
C LEU A 137 -1.75 -33.99 2.70
N LEU A 138 -0.64 -33.33 3.02
CA LEU A 138 0.63 -33.99 3.27
C LEU A 138 0.53 -34.93 4.46
N LYS A 139 -0.02 -34.47 5.59
CA LYS A 139 -0.24 -35.32 6.77
C LYS A 139 -1.08 -36.55 6.43
N LYS A 140 -2.17 -36.38 5.67
CA LYS A 140 -3.01 -37.49 5.20
C LYS A 140 -2.21 -38.46 4.33
N THR A 141 -1.44 -37.95 3.37
CA THR A 141 -0.58 -38.73 2.47
C THR A 141 0.43 -39.56 3.25
N SER A 142 1.13 -38.96 4.22
CA SER A 142 2.11 -39.63 5.07
C SER A 142 1.47 -40.72 5.94
N SER A 143 0.26 -40.49 6.45
CA SER A 143 -0.46 -41.45 7.31
C SER A 143 -1.25 -42.53 6.56
N ASN A 144 -1.40 -42.42 5.24
CA ASN A 144 -2.24 -43.34 4.48
C ASN A 144 -1.55 -44.72 4.37
N PRO A 145 -2.10 -45.80 4.97
CA PRO A 145 -1.44 -47.11 4.95
C PRO A 145 -1.42 -47.75 3.56
N ILE A 146 -2.29 -47.32 2.65
CA ILE A 146 -2.43 -47.87 1.30
C ILE A 146 -1.36 -47.29 0.35
N LEU A 147 -0.89 -46.06 0.63
CA LEU A 147 0.09 -45.41 -0.23
C LEU A 147 1.49 -45.99 -0.04
N ASP A 148 2.16 -46.22 -1.18
CA ASP A 148 3.52 -46.72 -1.24
C ASP A 148 4.52 -45.77 -0.55
N ALA A 149 5.59 -46.36 -0.01
CA ALA A 149 6.65 -45.62 0.69
C ALA A 149 7.34 -44.59 -0.22
N SER A 150 7.50 -44.89 -1.51
CA SER A 150 8.13 -43.96 -2.45
C SER A 150 7.33 -42.68 -2.62
N ILE A 151 6.00 -42.77 -2.71
CA ILE A 151 5.09 -41.60 -2.82
C ILE A 151 5.22 -40.73 -1.57
N LYS A 152 5.21 -41.35 -0.38
CA LYS A 152 5.37 -40.63 0.90
C LYS A 152 6.70 -39.89 0.97
N ILE A 153 7.80 -40.53 0.57
CA ILE A 153 9.13 -39.91 0.53
C ILE A 153 9.13 -38.71 -0.43
N GLN A 154 8.56 -38.85 -1.62
CA GLN A 154 8.52 -37.75 -2.60
C GLN A 154 7.66 -36.58 -2.11
N ALA A 155 6.54 -36.85 -1.43
CA ALA A 155 5.72 -35.81 -0.83
C ALA A 155 6.48 -35.02 0.26
N HIS A 156 7.28 -35.69 1.09
CA HIS A 156 8.15 -35.01 2.06
C HIS A 156 9.30 -34.23 1.39
N ARG A 157 9.89 -34.74 0.32
CA ARG A 157 10.91 -34.01 -0.46
C ARG A 157 10.33 -32.73 -1.08
N LEU A 158 9.10 -32.81 -1.60
CA LEU A 158 8.37 -31.64 -2.10
C LEU A 158 8.14 -30.61 -0.99
N GLN A 159 7.73 -31.05 0.21
CA GLN A 159 7.62 -30.16 1.38
C GLN A 159 8.94 -29.45 1.68
N SER A 160 10.05 -30.19 1.77
CA SER A 160 11.36 -29.60 2.04
C SER A 160 11.79 -28.60 0.96
N ALA A 161 11.55 -28.92 -0.32
CA ALA A 161 11.86 -28.03 -1.43
C ALA A 161 11.01 -26.75 -1.38
N LEU A 162 9.72 -26.85 -1.05
CA LEU A 162 8.83 -25.69 -0.89
C LEU A 162 9.29 -24.80 0.27
N PHE A 163 9.60 -25.38 1.44
CA PHE A 163 10.13 -24.60 2.57
C PHE A 163 11.45 -23.91 2.21
N GLN A 164 12.35 -24.60 1.50
CA GLN A 164 13.59 -24.01 1.04
C GLN A 164 13.34 -22.84 0.07
N ASN A 165 12.41 -22.97 -0.88
CA ASN A 165 12.04 -21.90 -1.80
C ASN A 165 11.41 -20.69 -1.09
N ILE A 166 10.58 -20.92 -0.08
CA ILE A 166 9.99 -19.86 0.74
C ILE A 166 11.08 -19.02 1.40
N HIS A 167 12.11 -19.66 1.98
CA HIS A 167 13.17 -18.98 2.73
C HIS A 167 14.31 -18.43 1.87
N GLN A 168 14.76 -19.17 0.84
CA GLN A 168 15.97 -18.84 0.09
C GLN A 168 15.69 -18.05 -1.20
N ASN A 169 14.48 -18.20 -1.77
CA ASN A 169 14.03 -17.46 -2.97
C ASN A 169 15.03 -17.42 -4.14
N THR A 170 15.76 -18.51 -4.39
CA THR A 170 16.67 -18.58 -5.53
C THR A 170 15.98 -19.22 -6.75
N PRO A 171 16.36 -18.85 -7.99
CA PRO A 171 15.90 -19.56 -9.18
C PRO A 171 16.15 -21.07 -9.11
N LEU A 172 17.22 -21.48 -8.44
CA LEU A 172 17.53 -22.89 -8.20
C LEU A 172 16.47 -23.58 -7.32
N SER A 173 15.94 -22.88 -6.31
CA SER A 173 14.92 -23.43 -5.41
C SER A 173 13.56 -23.64 -6.10
N SER A 174 13.17 -22.80 -7.05
CA SER A 174 11.92 -23.00 -7.82
C SER A 174 12.05 -24.17 -8.80
N VAL A 175 13.21 -24.33 -9.43
CA VAL A 175 13.53 -25.51 -10.26
C VAL A 175 13.46 -26.80 -9.43
N LEU A 176 14.00 -26.79 -8.20
CA LEU A 176 13.91 -27.94 -7.30
C LEU A 176 12.46 -28.30 -6.95
N VAL A 177 11.59 -27.32 -6.68
CA VAL A 177 10.16 -27.57 -6.43
C VAL A 177 9.50 -28.20 -7.66
N ASN A 178 9.72 -27.64 -8.86
CA ASN A 178 9.14 -28.17 -10.10
C ASN A 178 9.62 -29.60 -10.41
N ASN A 179 10.89 -29.90 -10.18
CA ASN A 179 11.43 -31.25 -10.34
C ASN A 179 10.79 -32.26 -9.36
N ASN A 180 10.56 -31.85 -8.10
CA ASN A 180 9.87 -32.69 -7.12
C ASN A 180 8.39 -32.88 -7.47
N ILE A 181 7.71 -31.87 -8.01
CA ILE A 181 6.35 -31.98 -8.54
C ILE A 181 6.29 -33.01 -9.67
N ALA A 182 7.16 -32.86 -10.68
CA ALA A 182 7.22 -33.78 -11.82
C ALA A 182 7.54 -35.21 -11.40
N THR A 183 8.46 -35.38 -10.45
CA THR A 183 8.81 -36.69 -9.89
C THR A 183 7.64 -37.33 -9.16
N LEU A 184 6.94 -36.57 -8.30
CA LEU A 184 5.76 -37.07 -7.59
C LEU A 184 4.62 -37.45 -8.55
N GLN A 185 4.39 -36.66 -9.60
CA GLN A 185 3.43 -36.97 -10.66
C GLN A 185 3.77 -38.28 -11.38
N LYS A 186 5.03 -38.46 -11.79
CA LYS A 186 5.48 -39.68 -12.46
C LYS A 186 5.37 -40.91 -11.57
N THR A 187 5.80 -40.80 -10.31
CA THR A 187 5.70 -41.90 -9.33
C THR A 187 4.24 -42.27 -9.07
N SER A 188 3.35 -41.26 -8.92
CA SER A 188 1.92 -41.50 -8.76
C SER A 188 1.34 -42.24 -9.96
N ALA A 189 1.63 -41.82 -11.19
CA ALA A 189 1.12 -42.47 -12.40
C ALA A 189 1.64 -43.90 -12.61
N THR A 190 2.84 -44.20 -12.10
CA THR A 190 3.45 -45.54 -12.22
C THR A 190 2.90 -46.51 -11.18
N VAL A 191 2.64 -46.03 -9.96
CA VAL A 191 2.27 -46.88 -8.81
C VAL A 191 0.75 -46.99 -8.65
N LEU A 192 0.02 -45.93 -8.96
CA LEU A 192 -1.43 -45.87 -8.86
C LEU A 192 -1.97 -45.77 -10.29
N SER A 193 -2.49 -46.87 -10.83
CA SER A 193 -3.04 -46.94 -12.19
C SER A 193 -4.22 -45.98 -12.43
N ASN A 194 -4.70 -45.30 -11.38
CA ASN A 194 -5.61 -44.16 -11.42
C ASN A 194 -5.00 -42.99 -10.63
N ASN A 195 -5.04 -41.78 -11.20
CA ASN A 195 -4.66 -40.54 -10.52
C ASN A 195 -5.41 -40.41 -9.18
N ASP A 196 -4.71 -40.55 -8.04
CA ASP A 196 -5.31 -40.33 -6.72
C ASP A 196 -5.67 -38.84 -6.57
N PRO A 197 -6.96 -38.50 -6.39
CA PRO A 197 -7.41 -37.11 -6.26
C PRO A 197 -6.72 -36.35 -5.11
N GLN A 198 -6.29 -37.05 -4.06
CA GLN A 198 -5.59 -36.43 -2.93
C GLN A 198 -4.17 -36.00 -3.30
N LEU A 199 -3.44 -36.84 -4.05
CA LEU A 199 -2.10 -36.51 -4.53
C LEU A 199 -2.16 -35.40 -5.59
N GLU A 200 -3.17 -35.43 -6.45
CA GLU A 200 -3.40 -34.36 -7.40
C GLU A 200 -3.67 -33.03 -6.68
N SER A 201 -4.56 -33.03 -5.68
CA SER A 201 -4.83 -31.84 -4.86
C SER A 201 -3.58 -31.34 -4.12
N LEU A 202 -2.74 -32.25 -3.60
CA LEU A 202 -1.47 -31.91 -2.96
C LEU A 202 -0.52 -31.20 -3.95
N ILE A 203 -0.40 -31.73 -5.17
CA ILE A 203 0.40 -31.13 -6.24
C ILE A 203 -0.14 -29.78 -6.66
N GLN A 204 -1.46 -29.62 -6.79
CA GLN A 204 -2.08 -28.34 -7.15
C GLN A 204 -1.77 -27.27 -6.09
N HIS A 205 -1.93 -27.59 -4.80
CA HIS A 205 -1.58 -26.66 -3.74
C HIS A 205 -0.07 -26.35 -3.70
N ALA A 206 0.80 -27.30 -4.03
CA ALA A 206 2.24 -27.04 -4.17
C ALA A 206 2.55 -26.04 -5.31
N LYS A 207 1.86 -26.15 -6.45
CA LYS A 207 1.99 -25.19 -7.56
C LYS A 207 1.50 -23.80 -7.17
N LEU A 208 0.36 -23.73 -6.48
CA LEU A 208 -0.19 -22.46 -5.96
C LEU A 208 0.78 -21.80 -4.98
N LEU A 209 1.39 -22.58 -4.07
CA LEU A 209 2.40 -22.09 -3.14
C LEU A 209 3.63 -21.51 -3.85
N LEU A 210 4.09 -22.18 -4.91
CA LEU A 210 5.22 -21.69 -5.69
C LEU A 210 4.88 -20.41 -6.46
N SER A 211 3.73 -20.37 -7.14
CA SER A 211 3.30 -19.20 -7.92
C SER A 211 3.07 -18.00 -7.02
N TYR A 212 2.11 -18.10 -6.10
CA TYR A 212 1.71 -16.98 -5.26
C TYR A 212 2.78 -16.59 -4.24
N GLY A 213 3.69 -17.50 -3.89
CA GLY A 213 4.87 -17.18 -3.08
C GLY A 213 5.88 -16.29 -3.82
N ASN A 214 6.02 -16.45 -5.14
CA ASN A 214 6.84 -15.55 -5.96
C ASN A 214 6.12 -14.23 -6.23
N ASP A 215 4.83 -14.29 -6.58
CA ASP A 215 4.01 -13.10 -6.85
C ASP A 215 3.96 -12.18 -5.62
N ALA A 216 3.78 -12.73 -4.42
CA ALA A 216 3.79 -11.96 -3.18
C ALA A 216 5.12 -11.20 -2.97
N LYS A 217 6.25 -11.82 -3.29
CA LYS A 217 7.58 -11.18 -3.17
C LYS A 217 7.75 -10.04 -4.17
N GLU A 218 7.33 -10.25 -5.42
CA GLU A 218 7.36 -9.20 -6.44
C GLU A 218 6.46 -8.02 -6.04
N SER A 219 5.25 -8.31 -5.55
CA SER A 219 4.33 -7.30 -5.03
C SER A 219 4.93 -6.51 -3.86
N VAL A 220 5.64 -7.16 -2.91
CA VAL A 220 6.33 -6.46 -1.81
C VAL A 220 7.31 -5.43 -2.36
N ILE A 221 8.13 -5.78 -3.34
CA ILE A 221 9.10 -4.85 -3.96
C ILE A 221 8.38 -3.66 -4.59
N LYS A 222 7.32 -3.91 -5.36
CA LYS A 222 6.54 -2.85 -6.03
C LYS A 222 5.83 -1.94 -5.02
N ILE A 223 5.22 -2.51 -3.99
CA ILE A 223 4.49 -1.74 -2.96
C ILE A 223 5.46 -0.89 -2.14
N THR A 224 6.61 -1.44 -1.75
CA THR A 224 7.59 -0.76 -0.89
C THR A 224 8.50 0.22 -1.63
N ASN A 225 8.25 0.45 -2.92
CA ASN A 225 8.99 1.40 -3.76
C ASN A 225 9.06 2.80 -3.11
N PRO A 226 10.25 3.45 -3.07
CA PRO A 226 10.43 4.77 -2.47
C PRO A 226 9.76 5.94 -3.21
N GLN A 227 9.18 5.73 -4.39
CA GLN A 227 8.54 6.79 -5.20
C GLN A 227 7.54 7.64 -4.41
N THR A 228 6.70 7.04 -3.56
CA THR A 228 5.72 7.78 -2.75
C THR A 228 6.42 8.73 -1.76
N VAL A 229 7.51 8.28 -1.13
CA VAL A 229 8.29 9.11 -0.20
C VAL A 229 8.93 10.29 -0.94
N PHE A 230 9.57 10.02 -2.07
CA PHE A 230 10.18 11.06 -2.92
C PHE A 230 9.17 12.11 -3.37
N LEU A 231 7.96 11.70 -3.76
CA LEU A 231 6.90 12.63 -4.16
C LEU A 231 6.40 13.47 -2.98
N THR A 232 6.25 12.88 -1.79
CA THR A 232 5.85 13.64 -0.59
C THR A 232 6.92 14.65 -0.16
N GLU A 233 8.21 14.31 -0.25
CA GLU A 233 9.31 15.24 0.05
C GLU A 233 9.35 16.41 -0.94
N ARG A 234 9.24 16.13 -2.24
CA ARG A 234 9.18 17.18 -3.27
C ARG A 234 7.97 18.09 -3.12
N LEU A 235 6.83 17.53 -2.71
CA LEU A 235 5.62 18.30 -2.42
C LEU A 235 5.86 19.23 -1.23
N GLU A 236 6.47 18.75 -0.15
CA GLU A 236 6.84 19.57 1.02
C GLU A 236 7.81 20.71 0.66
N ASP A 237 8.81 20.44 -0.18
CA ASP A 237 9.73 21.47 -0.70
C ASP A 237 8.98 22.52 -1.51
N ALA A 238 8.09 22.10 -2.42
CA ALA A 238 7.31 23.01 -3.25
C ALA A 238 6.37 23.91 -2.42
N ILE A 239 5.74 23.35 -1.38
CA ILE A 239 4.91 24.11 -0.43
C ILE A 239 5.76 25.15 0.31
N THR A 240 6.92 24.74 0.82
CA THR A 240 7.83 25.62 1.56
C THR A 240 8.33 26.77 0.70
N GLN A 241 8.73 26.48 -0.54
CA GLN A 241 9.16 27.52 -1.49
C GLN A 241 8.04 28.49 -1.84
N HIS A 242 6.82 27.99 -2.05
CA HIS A 242 5.67 28.84 -2.31
C HIS A 242 5.38 29.78 -1.14
N TYR A 243 5.33 29.24 0.08
CA TYR A 243 5.13 30.03 1.30
C TYR A 243 6.18 31.14 1.45
N LEU A 244 7.46 30.82 1.26
CA LEU A 244 8.55 31.80 1.34
C LEU A 244 8.46 32.89 0.26
N LEU A 245 8.06 32.55 -0.96
CA LEU A 245 7.93 33.50 -2.07
C LEU A 245 6.74 34.45 -1.88
N GLU A 246 5.61 33.95 -1.36
CA GLU A 246 4.43 34.77 -1.03
C GLU A 246 4.76 35.75 0.10
N HIS A 247 5.48 35.29 1.13
CA HIS A 247 5.83 36.12 2.30
C HIS A 247 6.98 37.10 2.06
N LYS A 248 7.84 36.86 1.06
CA LYS A 248 8.86 37.84 0.62
C LYS A 248 8.30 38.97 -0.26
N LYS A 249 7.13 38.78 -0.87
CA LYS A 249 6.49 39.78 -1.74
C LYS A 249 5.61 40.77 -0.96
N SER A 250 5.38 40.54 0.33
CA SER A 250 4.64 41.42 1.23
C SER A 250 5.55 42.29 2.09
#